data_AF-A0A2N2DVP4-F1
#
_entry.id   AF-A0A2N2DVP4-F1
#
_cell.length_a   1.000
_cell.length_b   1.000
_cell.length_c   1.000
_cell.angle_alpha   90.00
_cell.angle_beta   90.00
_cell.angle_gamma   90.00
#
_symmetry.space_group_name_H-M   'P 1'
#
loop_
_entity.id
_entity.type
_entity.pdbx_description
1 polymer ?
#
loop_
_entity_poly.entity_id
_entity_poly.type
_entity_poly.pdbx_seq_one_letter_code
_entity_poly.pdbx_strand_id
1 'polypeptide(L)' 'MNVRGISDKFIVDLKEGPLRPVLDSVLCDDTLCLEIRDNYINIYYRGGNMLRIAEKPSGYSVAFDIKYCEH' A
#
# COMPACT_ATOMS: atom_id res chain seq x y z
N MET A 1 6.03 2.64 22.80
CA MET A 1 6.98 3.07 21.75
C MET A 1 6.17 3.27 20.48
N ASN A 2 6.22 4.46 19.87
CA ASN A 2 5.52 4.70 18.61
C ASN A 2 6.37 4.10 17.50
N VAL A 3 5.96 2.95 16.97
CA VAL A 3 6.66 2.30 15.87
C VAL A 3 6.46 3.20 14.64
N ARG A 4 7.54 3.70 14.05
CA ARG A 4 7.46 4.43 12.78
C ARG A 4 7.19 3.41 11.69
N GLY A 5 6.03 3.49 11.04
CA GLY A 5 5.63 2.58 9.96
C GLY A 5 4.37 1.78 10.29
N ILE A 6 3.97 0.93 9.33
CA ILE A 6 2.82 0.05 9.44
C ILE A 6 3.02 -1.02 10.54
N SER A 7 1.92 -1.54 11.07
CA SER A 7 1.94 -2.55 12.15
C SER A 7 2.56 -3.88 11.69
N ASP A 8 3.02 -4.69 12.66
CA ASP A 8 3.52 -6.03 12.37
C ASP A 8 2.46 -6.91 11.69
N LYS A 9 1.19 -6.75 12.09
CA LYS A 9 0.06 -7.41 11.43
C LYS A 9 -0.02 -7.01 9.96
N PHE A 10 0.10 -5.72 9.65
CA PHE A 10 0.10 -5.23 8.27
C PHE A 10 1.28 -5.84 7.48
N ILE A 11 2.49 -5.88 8.05
CA ILE A 11 3.65 -6.50 7.39
C ILE A 11 3.40 -7.99 7.10
N VAL A 12 2.87 -8.74 8.06
CA VAL A 12 2.52 -10.16 7.87
C VAL A 12 1.47 -10.31 6.77
N ASP A 13 0.40 -9.51 6.83
CA ASP A 13 -0.67 -9.57 5.83
C ASP A 13 -0.19 -9.18 4.42
N LEU A 14 0.82 -8.31 4.31
CA LEU A 14 1.46 -7.92 3.05
C LEU A 14 2.35 -9.02 2.48
N LYS A 15 3.04 -9.79 3.33
CA LYS A 15 3.96 -10.87 2.90
C LYS A 15 3.25 -12.20 2.65
N GLU A 16 2.23 -12.51 3.44
CA GLU A 16 1.67 -13.86 3.50
C GLU A 16 0.13 -13.88 3.59
N GLY A 17 -0.50 -12.74 3.85
CA GLY A 17 -1.94 -12.67 4.07
C GLY A 17 -2.71 -12.00 2.92
N PRO A 18 -3.83 -11.33 3.22
CA PRO A 18 -4.77 -10.84 2.20
C PRO A 18 -4.20 -9.74 1.30
N LEU A 19 -3.10 -9.09 1.69
CA LEU A 19 -2.44 -8.06 0.88
C LEU A 19 -1.30 -8.61 0.02
N ARG A 20 -0.98 -9.91 0.12
CA ARG A 20 0.05 -10.54 -0.71
C ARG A 20 -0.16 -10.33 -2.23
N PRO A 21 -1.38 -10.41 -2.78
CA PRO A 21 -1.59 -10.12 -4.21
C PRO A 21 -1.21 -8.67 -4.62
N VAL A 22 -1.30 -7.70 -3.69
CA VAL A 22 -0.86 -6.32 -3.94
C VAL A 22 0.66 -6.28 -4.03
N LEU A 23 1.35 -6.94 -3.10
CA LEU A 23 2.81 -7.03 -3.12
C LEU A 23 3.31 -7.77 -4.37
N ASP A 24 2.69 -8.88 -4.74
CA ASP A 24 3.04 -9.64 -5.95
C ASP A 24 2.87 -8.80 -7.23
N SER A 25 1.81 -7.99 -7.31
CA SER A 25 1.60 -7.07 -8.44
C SER A 25 2.74 -6.06 -8.56
N VAL A 26 3.16 -5.47 -7.45
CA VAL A 26 4.28 -4.50 -7.43
C VAL A 26 5.61 -5.16 -7.75
N LEU A 27 5.84 -6.40 -7.29
CA LEU A 27 7.09 -7.13 -7.57
C LEU A 27 7.18 -7.61 -9.03
N CYS A 28 6.04 -7.77 -9.71
CA CYS A 28 5.97 -8.25 -11.10
C CYS A 28 6.06 -7.11 -12.13
N ASP A 29 5.69 -5.88 -11.76
CA ASP A 29 5.61 -4.72 -12.65
C ASP A 29 6.60 -3.63 -12.21
N ASP A 30 7.63 -3.39 -13.02
CA ASP A 30 8.68 -2.41 -12.76
C ASP A 30 8.21 -0.94 -12.86
N THR A 31 6.99 -0.71 -13.35
CA THR A 31 6.36 0.61 -13.39
C THR A 31 5.60 0.94 -12.11
N LEU A 32 5.38 -0.05 -11.24
CA LEU A 32 4.76 0.10 -9.93
C LEU A 32 5.81 0.30 -8.83
N CYS A 33 5.47 1.13 -7.85
CA CYS A 33 6.27 1.32 -6.64
C CYS A 33 5.37 1.27 -5.41
N LEU A 34 5.74 0.47 -4.41
CA LEU A 34 5.10 0.48 -3.10
C LEU A 34 5.95 1.27 -2.14
N GLU A 35 5.33 2.25 -1.47
CA GLU A 35 6.00 3.02 -0.44
C GLU A 35 5.27 2.94 0.89
N ILE A 36 6.01 2.59 1.95
CA ILE A 36 5.51 2.62 3.32
C ILE A 36 5.57 4.06 3.83
N ARG A 37 4.46 4.49 4.43
CA ARG A 37 4.29 5.77 5.13
C ARG A 37 3.82 5.48 6.55
N ASP A 38 3.75 6.51 7.40
CA ASP A 38 3.46 6.45 8.84
C ASP A 38 2.62 5.24 9.26
N ASN A 39 1.39 5.11 8.77
CA ASN A 39 0.48 4.00 9.11
C ASN A 39 -0.28 3.43 7.90
N TYR A 40 0.27 3.60 6.69
CA TYR A 40 -0.35 3.15 5.44
C TYR A 40 0.73 2.87 4.39
N ILE A 41 0.32 2.23 3.30
CA ILE A 41 1.14 2.10 2.10
C ILE A 41 0.48 2.87 0.95
N ASN A 42 1.29 3.41 0.06
CA ASN A 42 0.87 3.92 -1.23
C ASN A 42 1.41 3.02 -2.34
N ILE A 43 0.63 2.86 -3.41
CA ILE A 43 1.05 2.27 -4.67
C ILE A 43 1.09 3.39 -5.70
N TYR A 44 2.27 3.59 -6.27
CA TYR A 44 2.53 4.53 -7.34
C TYR A 44 2.62 3.79 -8.67
N TYR A 45 2.11 4.38 -9.73
CA TYR A 45 2.36 3.95 -11.11
C TYR A 45 3.01 5.10 -11.86
N ARG A 46 4.20 4.87 -12.43
CA ARG A 46 4.97 5.87 -13.21
C ARG A 46 5.09 7.24 -12.51
N GLY A 47 5.28 7.24 -11.19
CA GLY A 47 5.45 8.45 -10.37
C GLY A 47 4.16 9.10 -9.88
N GLY A 48 3.00 8.71 -10.39
CA GLY A 48 1.69 9.14 -9.88
C GLY A 48 1.24 8.26 -8.72
N ASN A 49 0.78 8.87 -7.62
CA ASN A 49 0.16 8.13 -6.51
C ASN A 49 -1.19 7.57 -6.98
N MET A 50 -1.36 6.26 -7.06
CA MET A 50 -2.58 5.64 -7.62
C MET A 50 -3.50 5.12 -6.51
N LEU A 51 -2.96 4.40 -5.53
CA LEU A 51 -3.73 3.77 -4.47
C LEU A 51 -3.11 4.03 -3.10
N ARG A 52 -3.97 4.19 -2.10
CA ARG A 52 -3.61 4.20 -0.68
C ARG A 52 -4.30 3.05 0.04
N ILE A 53 -3.54 2.26 0.80
CA ILE A 53 -4.05 1.17 1.63
C ILE A 53 -3.69 1.45 3.09
N ALA A 54 -4.69 1.55 3.95
CA ALA A 54 -4.52 1.84 5.36
C ALA A 54 -5.20 0.78 6.24
N GLU A 55 -4.59 0.45 7.37
CA GLU A 55 -5.15 -0.48 8.35
C GLU A 55 -6.38 0.14 9.04
N LYS A 56 -7.39 -0.69 9.30
CA LYS A 56 -8.61 -0.38 10.03
C LYS A 56 -8.82 -1.44 11.12
N PRO A 57 -9.67 -1.17 12.14
CA PRO A 57 -9.95 -2.16 13.19
C PRO A 57 -10.41 -3.52 12.66
N SER A 58 -11.07 -3.54 11.50
CA SER A 58 -11.58 -4.76 10.85
C SER A 58 -11.07 -4.90 9.41
N GLY A 59 -9.75 -4.90 9.23
CA GLY A 59 -9.10 -5.15 7.93
C GLY A 59 -8.44 -3.91 7.34
N TYR A 60 -8.67 -3.65 6.05
CA TYR A 60 -7.99 -2.59 5.32
C TYR A 60 -8.98 -1.72 4.54
N SER A 61 -8.70 -0.42 4.49
CA SER A 61 -9.38 0.49 3.56
C SER A 61 -8.46 0.78 2.37
N VAL A 62 -9.03 0.76 1.17
CA VAL A 62 -8.37 1.12 -0.08
C VAL A 62 -9.01 2.39 -0.64
N ALA A 63 -8.20 3.37 -1.02
CA ALA A 63 -8.65 4.59 -1.66
C ALA A 63 -7.84 4.83 -2.95
N PHE A 64 -8.55 5.07 -4.06
CA PHE A 64 -7.94 5.54 -5.29
C PHE A 64 -7.73 7.05 -5.22
N ASP A 65 -6.54 7.52 -5.58
CA ASP A 65 -6.24 8.94 -5.63
C ASP A 65 -6.71 9.52 -6.96
N ILE A 66 -7.86 10.20 -6.97
CA ILE A 66 -8.45 10.74 -8.20
C ILE A 66 -7.52 11.73 -8.92
N LYS A 67 -6.59 12.37 -8.20
CA LYS A 67 -5.60 13.28 -8.77
C LYS A 67 -4.63 12.58 -9.71
N TYR A 68 -4.47 11.27 -9.57
CA TYR A 68 -3.73 10.44 -10.53
C TYR A 68 -4.24 10.64 -11.97
N CYS A 69 -5.55 10.80 -12.15
CA CYS A 69 -6.17 10.98 -13.47
C CYS A 69 -6.10 12.42 -14.00
N GLU A 70 -5.62 13.36 -13.19
CA GLU A 70 -5.56 14.79 -13.53
C GLU A 70 -4.17 15.17 -14.10
N HIS A 71 -3.33 14.19 -14.43
CA HIS A 71 -1.95 14.37 -14.90
C HIS A 71 -1.74 13.79 -16.29
#